data_AF-A0A8H6FP37-F1
#
_entry.id   AF-A0A8H6FP37-F1
#
_cell.length_a   1.000
_cell.length_b   1.000
_cell.length_c   1.000
_cell.angle_alpha   90.00
_cell.angle_beta   90.00
_cell.angle_gamma   90.00
#
_symmetry.space_group_name_H-M   'P 1'
#
loop_
_entity.id
_entity.type
_entity.pdbx_description
1 polymer ?
#
loop_
_entity_poly.entity_id
_entity_poly.type
_entity_poly.pdbx_seq_one_letter_code
_entity_poly.pdbx_strand_id
1 'polypeptide(L)'
;MGRSPRSLDGGLGDEENVSREAVLMILEKEGDGVEKAPQNYSSPFRRSHDVAMKNRRTSVKLPILLGFILVAFIFTTPHTVPVIPTRLRGQVGAWLKMCGSHLDWQDPSVIDIRTRPEDLAKDPRVMHEIPQYVLDYAPLVHLYSEEQFWPCDIKEHLFHVTPELNYTPIQGLPQLNLSNLDQLNEFEQGRHVFLTSNDNVEDRPDWLGGQINIPDDFSDDSKTDCSESRATSARFRKQSHGGHSDAPAVLLTINKGDGIVDAFWFFFYSYNLGNVVFNIRFGNHIGDWEHTLIRFEHGKPKVVFVSEHFFGSAYSYSAVEKIGNRPVVYSAVGTHAMYATPGTHPYILPLGILHDETDRGPLWDPALNSLTYTYNHVTDTLHPSNRTPDAPTQWFYFSGKWGDKFYPLNDNRQYGFAGEYHYVNGPLGPRFKHLGRRKVCQGRYSDPCVIKDQLDPDEVREWPGLGEGDDWPDPEMRPPGLPEGGDD
;
A
#
# COMPACT_ATOMS: atom_id res chain seq x y z
N MET A 1 48.12 37.11 9.16
CA MET A 1 48.93 36.07 8.48
C MET A 1 48.40 34.73 8.97
N GLY A 2 47.68 33.90 8.23
CA GLY A 2 47.59 33.71 6.79
C GLY A 2 47.90 32.24 6.50
N ARG A 3 46.87 31.42 6.25
CA ARG A 3 46.79 30.38 5.21
C ARG A 3 45.54 29.50 5.38
N SER A 4 44.65 29.62 4.41
CA SER A 4 43.68 28.60 3.97
C SER A 4 44.41 27.36 3.43
N PRO A 5 43.72 26.21 3.36
CA PRO A 5 43.68 25.53 2.06
C PRO A 5 42.29 25.03 1.64
N ARG A 6 41.89 25.50 0.45
CA ARG A 6 41.38 24.78 -0.75
C ARG A 6 40.12 23.91 -0.66
N SER A 7 39.11 24.40 -1.37
CA SER A 7 38.07 23.67 -2.08
C SER A 7 38.64 22.60 -3.03
N LEU A 8 37.97 21.45 -3.09
CA LEU A 8 38.02 20.53 -4.23
C LEU A 8 36.60 20.41 -4.79
N ASP A 9 36.44 21.02 -5.98
CA ASP A 9 35.45 20.64 -6.97
C ASP A 9 35.83 19.28 -7.58
N GLY A 10 34.82 18.45 -7.80
CA GLY A 10 34.88 17.19 -8.54
C GLY A 10 33.64 16.39 -8.15
N GLY A 11 32.71 16.01 -9.00
CA GLY A 11 32.66 15.92 -10.45
C GLY A 11 31.61 14.84 -10.69
N LEU A 12 30.52 15.18 -11.39
CA LEU A 12 29.44 14.26 -11.75
C LEU A 12 30.00 13.10 -12.59
N GLY A 13 29.86 11.88 -12.08
CA GLY A 13 30.12 10.64 -12.79
C GLY A 13 30.60 9.56 -11.84
N ASP A 14 29.69 8.68 -11.39
CA ASP A 14 29.98 7.29 -11.01
C ASP A 14 28.76 6.46 -10.55
N GLU A 15 27.51 6.80 -10.91
CA GLU A 15 26.35 5.91 -10.61
C GLU A 15 26.33 4.62 -11.47
N GLU A 16 26.98 4.64 -12.64
CA GLU A 16 27.04 3.47 -13.55
C GLU A 16 28.16 2.48 -13.18
N ASN A 17 29.13 2.89 -12.35
CA ASN A 17 30.23 2.02 -11.90
C ASN A 17 29.88 1.25 -10.62
N VAL A 18 29.11 1.84 -9.71
CA VAL A 18 28.65 1.17 -8.48
C VAL A 18 27.73 -0.01 -8.79
N SER A 19 26.91 0.11 -9.84
CA SER A 19 26.02 -0.94 -10.33
C SER A 19 26.76 -2.11 -11.00
N ARG A 20 27.94 -1.87 -11.60
CA ARG A 20 28.77 -2.95 -12.19
C ARG A 20 29.58 -3.72 -11.15
N GLU A 21 30.13 -3.03 -10.16
CA GLU A 21 30.88 -3.67 -9.06
C GLU A 21 29.96 -4.53 -8.18
N ALA A 22 28.71 -4.10 -7.95
CA ALA A 22 27.71 -4.90 -7.25
C ALA A 22 27.38 -6.22 -7.97
N VAL A 23 27.28 -6.21 -9.30
CA VAL A 23 27.04 -7.42 -10.11
C VAL A 23 28.25 -8.35 -10.12
N LEU A 24 29.47 -7.81 -10.11
CA LEU A 24 30.70 -8.61 -10.11
C LEU A 24 30.98 -9.30 -8.77
N MET A 25 30.69 -8.64 -7.63
CA MET A 25 30.86 -9.28 -6.31
C MET A 25 29.87 -10.43 -6.06
N ILE A 26 28.68 -10.40 -6.66
CA ILE A 26 27.68 -11.48 -6.54
C ILE A 26 28.12 -12.73 -7.32
N LEU A 27 28.74 -12.56 -8.50
CA LEU A 27 29.23 -13.67 -9.31
C LEU A 27 30.44 -14.39 -8.70
N GLU A 28 31.23 -13.73 -7.84
CA GLU A 28 32.33 -14.38 -7.12
C GLU A 28 31.85 -15.30 -5.98
N LYS A 29 30.64 -15.10 -5.45
CA LYS A 29 30.05 -15.95 -4.41
C LYS A 29 29.39 -17.23 -4.93
N GLU A 30 29.10 -17.33 -6.23
CA GLU A 30 28.56 -18.55 -6.87
C GLU A 30 29.65 -19.55 -7.30
N GLY A 31 30.94 -19.25 -7.08
CA GLY A 31 32.07 -20.09 -7.51
C GLY A 31 32.39 -21.30 -6.62
N ASP A 32 31.96 -21.31 -5.36
CA ASP A 32 32.37 -22.33 -4.38
C ASP A 32 31.17 -23.16 -3.90
N GLY A 33 30.74 -24.13 -4.73
CA GLY A 33 29.71 -25.06 -4.30
C GLY A 33 29.15 -25.97 -5.39
N VAL A 34 29.98 -26.76 -6.07
CA VAL A 34 29.48 -27.87 -6.92
C VAL A 34 30.15 -29.19 -6.54
N GLU A 35 29.44 -29.96 -5.73
CA GLU A 35 29.72 -31.36 -5.46
C GLU A 35 29.28 -32.22 -6.66
N LYS A 36 30.16 -33.13 -7.10
CA LYS A 36 30.00 -33.96 -8.31
C LYS A 36 29.14 -35.19 -8.06
N ALA A 37 28.30 -35.56 -9.03
CA ALA A 37 27.81 -36.93 -9.23
C ALA A 37 27.81 -37.31 -10.74
N PRO A 38 27.94 -38.61 -11.09
CA PRO A 38 28.73 -39.03 -12.24
C PRO A 38 27.93 -39.34 -13.53
N GLN A 39 28.65 -39.26 -14.65
CA GLN A 39 28.26 -39.64 -16.00
C GLN A 39 28.20 -41.17 -16.19
N ASN A 40 27.26 -41.66 -17.01
CA ASN A 40 27.51 -42.46 -18.22
C ASN A 40 26.22 -43.07 -18.81
N TYR A 41 25.91 -42.80 -20.08
CA TYR A 41 26.13 -43.75 -21.20
C TYR A 41 25.71 -43.15 -22.56
N SER A 42 26.62 -43.25 -23.51
CA SER A 42 26.53 -43.02 -24.97
C SER A 42 25.45 -43.88 -25.66
N SER A 43 24.87 -43.57 -26.83
CA SER A 43 25.50 -43.54 -28.17
C SER A 43 24.40 -43.35 -29.29
N PRO A 44 24.70 -43.23 -30.61
CA PRO A 44 24.09 -42.24 -31.52
C PRO A 44 23.49 -42.80 -32.85
N PHE A 45 22.93 -41.93 -33.72
CA PHE A 45 22.82 -41.95 -35.22
C PHE A 45 21.56 -41.17 -35.68
N ARG A 46 21.41 -40.45 -36.81
CA ARG A 46 22.09 -40.38 -38.12
C ARG A 46 21.66 -39.07 -38.85
N ARG A 47 22.53 -38.50 -39.69
CA ARG A 47 22.26 -37.43 -40.69
C ARG A 47 21.60 -37.96 -41.97
N SER A 48 20.84 -37.10 -42.66
CA SER A 48 20.66 -36.96 -44.12
C SER A 48 19.50 -35.98 -44.38
N HIS A 49 19.40 -35.10 -45.39
CA HIS A 49 20.21 -34.66 -46.52
C HIS A 49 19.50 -33.41 -47.11
N ASP A 50 20.26 -32.54 -47.77
CA ASP A 50 19.83 -31.36 -48.53
C ASP A 50 18.78 -31.62 -49.64
N VAL A 51 17.92 -30.63 -49.90
CA VAL A 51 17.42 -30.30 -51.25
C VAL A 51 17.34 -28.78 -51.41
N ALA A 52 17.95 -28.29 -52.50
CA ALA A 52 18.11 -26.89 -52.85
C ALA A 52 17.03 -26.36 -53.82
N MET A 53 16.71 -25.07 -53.61
CA MET A 53 16.39 -23.99 -54.56
C MET A 53 15.31 -24.14 -55.65
N LYS A 54 14.35 -23.19 -55.63
CA LYS A 54 14.02 -22.39 -56.81
C LYS A 54 13.54 -20.97 -56.48
N ASN A 55 14.29 -20.00 -56.99
CA ASN A 55 14.08 -18.54 -56.97
C ASN A 55 12.76 -18.08 -57.61
N ARG A 56 12.16 -17.01 -57.05
CA ARG A 56 11.70 -15.83 -57.83
C ARG A 56 11.98 -14.53 -57.06
N ARG A 57 12.54 -13.59 -57.82
CA ARG A 57 13.02 -12.25 -57.42
C ARG A 57 11.90 -11.20 -57.53
N THR A 58 11.92 -10.21 -56.64
CA THR A 58 11.77 -8.75 -56.89
C THR A 58 12.24 -8.02 -55.61
N SER A 59 13.46 -7.44 -55.54
CA SER A 59 13.82 -6.00 -55.76
C SER A 59 13.07 -5.03 -54.81
N VAL A 60 13.65 -4.12 -53.97
CA VAL A 60 14.97 -3.46 -53.85
C VAL A 60 15.17 -2.88 -52.42
N LYS A 61 16.40 -3.04 -51.86
CA LYS A 61 17.26 -2.24 -50.93
C LYS A 61 16.67 -1.06 -50.09
N LEU A 62 16.76 -1.01 -48.74
CA LEU A 62 17.85 -0.58 -47.79
C LEU A 62 18.17 0.95 -47.79
N PRO A 63 18.63 1.64 -46.70
CA PRO A 63 18.58 1.46 -45.22
C PRO A 63 18.08 2.71 -44.42
N ILE A 64 17.81 2.55 -43.12
CA ILE A 64 17.61 3.65 -42.14
C ILE A 64 18.96 3.96 -41.47
N LEU A 65 19.52 5.13 -41.75
CA LEU A 65 20.48 5.83 -40.89
C LEU A 65 20.48 7.32 -41.26
N LEU A 66 20.58 8.17 -40.24
CA LEU A 66 20.65 9.65 -40.22
C LEU A 66 19.32 10.41 -40.23
N GLY A 67 18.94 10.88 -39.04
CA GLY A 67 17.91 11.88 -38.81
C GLY A 67 18.03 12.58 -37.45
N PHE A 68 19.25 12.72 -36.93
CA PHE A 68 19.56 13.77 -35.94
C PHE A 68 19.83 15.08 -36.70
N ILE A 69 19.45 16.20 -36.09
CA ILE A 69 19.57 17.61 -36.56
C ILE A 69 18.31 18.14 -37.26
N LEU A 70 17.31 18.58 -36.47
CA LEU A 70 16.59 19.85 -36.70
C LEU A 70 15.70 20.26 -35.50
N VAL A 71 16.28 20.49 -34.31
CA VAL A 71 15.62 21.35 -33.30
C VAL A 71 16.68 22.22 -32.61
N ALA A 72 17.13 23.24 -33.34
CA ALA A 72 17.71 24.45 -32.79
C ALA A 72 17.62 25.52 -33.88
N PHE A 73 17.30 26.76 -33.48
CA PHE A 73 17.03 27.95 -34.29
C PHE A 73 15.58 28.13 -34.77
N ILE A 74 14.72 28.62 -33.87
CA ILE A 74 14.15 29.97 -34.03
C ILE A 74 14.21 30.70 -32.68
N PHE A 75 15.07 31.71 -32.65
CA PHE A 75 15.29 32.68 -31.58
C PHE A 75 14.16 33.74 -31.56
N THR A 76 13.71 34.10 -30.36
CA THR A 76 13.51 35.47 -29.84
C THR A 76 13.12 36.62 -30.81
N THR A 77 11.92 37.19 -30.65
CA THR A 77 11.62 38.58 -30.19
C THR A 77 10.19 39.02 -30.57
N PRO A 78 9.59 39.97 -29.82
CA PRO A 78 8.14 40.22 -29.79
C PRO A 78 7.68 41.34 -30.74
N HIS A 79 6.36 41.51 -30.83
CA HIS A 79 5.57 42.53 -31.55
C HIS A 79 5.20 42.20 -33.00
N THR A 80 3.96 41.73 -33.17
CA THR A 80 2.95 42.34 -34.06
C THR A 80 1.63 41.57 -33.92
N VAL A 81 0.55 42.32 -33.63
CA VAL A 81 -0.82 41.80 -33.57
C VAL A 81 -1.42 41.89 -34.97
N PRO A 82 -2.01 40.82 -35.54
CA PRO A 82 -2.93 40.97 -36.65
C PRO A 82 -4.39 40.93 -36.14
N VAL A 83 -5.10 41.99 -36.49
CA VAL A 83 -6.55 42.17 -36.35
C VAL A 83 -7.28 41.10 -37.16
N ILE A 84 -8.19 40.35 -36.52
CA ILE A 84 -9.09 39.39 -37.18
C ILE A 84 -10.35 40.12 -37.69
N PRO A 85 -10.76 39.95 -38.96
CA PRO A 85 -11.99 40.54 -39.48
C PRO A 85 -13.26 39.93 -38.85
N THR A 86 -14.19 40.81 -38.49
CA THR A 86 -15.52 40.56 -37.95
C THR A 86 -16.50 40.02 -39.00
N ARG A 87 -16.47 38.72 -39.31
CA ARG A 87 -17.64 38.05 -39.92
C ARG A 87 -17.57 36.52 -39.87
N LEU A 88 -17.86 35.94 -38.70
CA LEU A 88 -18.55 34.65 -38.51
C LEU A 88 -18.75 34.38 -37.01
N ARG A 89 -19.30 35.40 -36.33
CA ARG A 89 -19.85 35.30 -34.98
C ARG A 89 -21.24 34.69 -35.13
N GLY A 90 -21.35 33.36 -35.10
CA GLY A 90 -22.67 32.72 -35.25
C GLY A 90 -22.76 31.20 -35.35
N GLN A 91 -21.66 30.45 -35.56
CA GLN A 91 -21.76 28.99 -35.75
C GLN A 91 -20.66 28.14 -35.09
N VAL A 92 -20.01 28.65 -34.04
CA VAL A 92 -19.08 27.84 -33.19
C VAL A 92 -19.63 27.65 -31.75
N GLY A 93 -20.75 28.28 -31.42
CA GLY A 93 -21.38 28.20 -30.08
C GLY A 93 -22.36 27.04 -29.87
N ALA A 94 -22.65 26.22 -30.90
CA ALA A 94 -23.64 25.15 -30.83
C ALA A 94 -23.05 23.73 -30.95
N TRP A 95 -21.77 23.59 -31.33
CA TRP A 95 -21.06 22.30 -31.38
C TRP A 95 -20.17 22.05 -30.16
N LEU A 96 -19.82 23.07 -29.38
CA LEU A 96 -19.12 22.94 -28.09
C LEU A 96 -20.05 22.76 -26.87
N LYS A 97 -21.37 22.55 -27.08
CA LYS A 97 -22.36 22.33 -26.02
C LYS A 97 -22.97 20.92 -26.00
N MET A 98 -22.47 19.99 -26.82
CA MET A 98 -23.03 18.63 -26.92
C MET A 98 -22.02 17.49 -26.75
N CYS A 99 -20.77 17.78 -26.42
CA CYS A 99 -19.80 16.76 -26.00
C CYS A 99 -19.00 17.31 -24.82
N GLY A 100 -19.06 16.63 -23.68
CA GLY A 100 -18.22 16.92 -22.51
C GLY A 100 -18.88 17.79 -21.44
N SER A 101 -19.93 17.28 -20.80
CA SER A 101 -20.13 17.59 -19.37
C SER A 101 -19.04 16.86 -18.58
N HIS A 102 -17.80 17.30 -18.74
CA HIS A 102 -16.73 16.96 -17.82
C HIS A 102 -16.84 17.99 -16.69
N LEU A 103 -17.64 17.65 -15.69
CA LEU A 103 -17.48 18.28 -14.38
C LEU A 103 -16.04 17.97 -13.95
N ASP A 104 -15.27 19.03 -13.78
CA ASP A 104 -13.91 19.00 -13.31
C ASP A 104 -13.95 18.68 -11.81
N TRP A 105 -13.68 17.42 -11.45
CA TRP A 105 -13.71 16.92 -10.07
C TRP A 105 -12.50 17.36 -9.24
N GLN A 106 -11.59 18.17 -9.81
CA GLN A 106 -10.32 18.55 -9.20
C GLN A 106 -10.25 20.03 -8.75
N ASP A 107 -11.30 20.83 -8.92
CA ASP A 107 -11.29 22.23 -8.50
C ASP A 107 -11.48 22.39 -6.97
N PRO A 108 -10.46 22.86 -6.21
CA PRO A 108 -10.56 23.09 -4.77
C PRO A 108 -11.54 24.20 -4.38
N SER A 109 -12.02 25.00 -5.34
CA SER A 109 -12.96 26.10 -5.10
C SER A 109 -14.43 25.67 -5.01
N VAL A 110 -14.74 24.38 -5.22
CA VAL A 110 -16.10 23.82 -5.19
C VAL A 110 -16.42 23.09 -3.86
N ILE A 111 -15.54 23.16 -2.85
CA ILE A 111 -15.97 22.90 -1.47
C ILE A 111 -16.69 24.18 -0.99
N ASP A 112 -18.00 24.25 -1.25
CA ASP A 112 -18.88 25.30 -0.72
C ASP A 112 -18.87 25.19 0.81
N ILE A 113 -18.17 26.11 1.49
CA ILE A 113 -17.96 26.19 2.95
C ILE A 113 -19.27 26.52 3.70
N ARG A 114 -20.39 25.86 3.36
CA ARG A 114 -21.69 26.04 4.02
C ARG A 114 -21.89 25.11 5.20
N THR A 115 -21.17 24.00 5.25
CA THR A 115 -21.20 23.07 6.38
C THR A 115 -19.78 22.80 6.82
N ARG A 116 -19.30 23.55 7.81
CA ARG A 116 -17.97 23.30 8.37
C ARG A 116 -18.03 22.02 9.22
N PRO A 117 -16.96 21.20 9.30
CA PRO A 117 -16.96 20.00 10.14
C PRO A 117 -17.34 20.27 11.62
N GLU A 118 -17.00 21.46 12.11
CA GLU A 118 -17.40 22.02 13.41
C GLU A 118 -18.92 22.21 13.60
N ASP A 119 -19.70 22.33 12.52
CA ASP A 119 -21.16 22.38 12.56
C ASP A 119 -21.79 20.99 12.62
N LEU A 120 -21.13 19.96 12.07
CA LEU A 120 -21.55 18.55 12.18
C LEU A 120 -21.26 17.97 13.57
N ALA A 121 -20.24 18.47 14.27
CA ALA A 121 -19.94 18.13 15.66
C ALA A 121 -21.06 18.51 16.66
N LYS A 122 -22.12 19.19 16.21
CA LYS A 122 -23.22 19.67 17.06
C LYS A 122 -24.40 18.69 17.18
N ASP A 123 -24.50 17.63 16.37
CA ASP A 123 -25.47 16.54 16.59
C ASP A 123 -24.76 15.27 17.10
N PRO A 124 -24.83 14.97 18.40
CA PRO A 124 -24.18 13.79 18.99
C PRO A 124 -24.61 12.47 18.35
N ARG A 125 -25.80 12.39 17.74
CA ARG A 125 -26.28 11.13 17.12
C ARG A 125 -25.56 10.83 15.81
N VAL A 126 -25.21 11.88 15.05
CA VAL A 126 -24.42 11.78 13.81
C VAL A 126 -22.97 11.39 14.13
N MET A 127 -22.50 11.74 15.32
CA MET A 127 -21.13 11.46 15.74
C MET A 127 -20.83 9.99 16.03
N HIS A 128 -21.82 9.10 16.21
CA HIS A 128 -21.57 7.69 16.53
C HIS A 128 -22.12 6.70 15.49
N GLU A 129 -22.85 7.18 14.48
CA GLU A 129 -23.51 6.32 13.51
C GLU A 129 -22.63 6.04 12.30
N ILE A 130 -22.40 4.76 12.00
CA ILE A 130 -21.82 4.34 10.72
C ILE A 130 -22.96 4.27 9.70
N PRO A 131 -22.95 5.08 8.62
CA PRO A 131 -23.98 5.00 7.60
C PRO A 131 -24.01 3.61 6.95
N GLN A 132 -25.21 3.02 6.79
CA GLN A 132 -25.35 1.65 6.29
C GLN A 132 -24.70 1.44 4.92
N TYR A 133 -24.71 2.44 4.03
CA TYR A 133 -24.04 2.36 2.73
C TYR A 133 -22.53 2.08 2.86
N VAL A 134 -21.86 2.52 3.93
CA VAL A 134 -20.43 2.23 4.13
C VAL A 134 -20.18 0.73 4.23
N LEU A 135 -21.11 0.00 4.87
CA LEU A 135 -21.04 -1.45 5.02
C LEU A 135 -21.53 -2.17 3.76
N ASP A 136 -22.57 -1.64 3.09
CA ASP A 136 -23.08 -2.20 1.84
C ASP A 136 -22.02 -2.20 0.71
N TYR A 137 -21.08 -1.26 0.79
CA TYR A 137 -19.96 -1.10 -0.14
C TYR A 137 -18.59 -1.44 0.49
N ALA A 138 -18.56 -2.11 1.65
CA ALA A 138 -17.32 -2.52 2.32
C ALA A 138 -16.42 -3.33 1.37
N PRO A 139 -15.09 -3.19 1.43
CA PRO A 139 -14.19 -3.98 0.58
C PRO A 139 -14.30 -5.46 0.91
N LEU A 140 -14.02 -6.29 -0.09
CA LEU A 140 -13.68 -7.69 0.06
C LEU A 140 -12.20 -7.84 -0.28
N VAL A 141 -11.47 -8.64 0.51
CA VAL A 141 -10.03 -8.78 0.36
C VAL A 141 -9.70 -10.20 -0.02
N HIS A 142 -9.11 -10.42 -1.20
CA HIS A 142 -8.43 -11.67 -1.47
C HIS A 142 -7.08 -11.65 -0.75
N LEU A 143 -6.88 -12.58 0.18
CA LEU A 143 -5.58 -12.90 0.75
C LEU A 143 -4.82 -13.83 -0.21
N TYR A 144 -3.50 -13.76 -0.21
CA TYR A 144 -2.70 -14.60 -1.09
C TYR A 144 -2.86 -16.09 -0.74
N SER A 145 -2.96 -16.96 -1.73
CA SER A 145 -3.27 -18.38 -1.50
C SER A 145 -2.18 -19.15 -0.74
N GLU A 146 -0.93 -18.69 -0.80
CA GLU A 146 0.21 -19.25 -0.08
C GLU A 146 0.69 -18.35 1.07
N GLU A 147 -0.15 -17.42 1.55
CA GLU A 147 0.18 -16.55 2.68
C GLU A 147 0.55 -17.36 3.94
N GLN A 148 1.52 -16.85 4.70
CA GLN A 148 1.96 -17.41 5.97
C GLN A 148 1.65 -16.50 7.15
N PHE A 149 1.44 -15.20 6.90
CA PHE A 149 1.15 -14.15 7.88
C PHE A 149 -0.27 -13.62 7.62
N TRP A 150 -1.24 -14.25 8.26
CA TRP A 150 -2.66 -13.94 8.11
C TRP A 150 -3.06 -12.74 8.98
N PRO A 151 -4.25 -12.13 8.77
CA PRO A 151 -4.73 -11.04 9.62
C PRO A 151 -4.67 -11.40 11.13
N CYS A 152 -4.32 -10.45 11.99
CA CYS A 152 -4.10 -10.69 13.41
C CYS A 152 -5.00 -9.80 14.30
N ASP A 153 -5.38 -10.31 15.48
CA ASP A 153 -6.00 -9.48 16.50
C ASP A 153 -4.93 -8.65 17.21
N ILE A 154 -5.10 -7.33 17.18
CA ILE A 154 -4.24 -6.37 17.85
C ILE A 154 -4.16 -6.64 19.35
N LYS A 155 -5.24 -7.13 19.97
CA LYS A 155 -5.22 -7.51 21.40
C LYS A 155 -4.26 -8.67 21.65
N GLU A 156 -4.28 -9.69 20.80
CA GLU A 156 -3.38 -10.84 20.88
C GLU A 156 -1.93 -10.38 20.73
N HIS A 157 -1.66 -9.56 19.70
CA HIS A 157 -0.34 -8.96 19.47
C HIS A 157 0.23 -8.27 20.72
N LEU A 158 -0.60 -7.52 21.46
CA LEU A 158 -0.18 -6.82 22.68
C LEU A 158 0.24 -7.75 23.84
N PHE A 159 -0.11 -9.04 23.83
CA PHE A 159 0.41 -10.01 24.81
C PHE A 159 1.84 -10.44 24.51
N HIS A 160 2.30 -10.30 23.26
CA HIS A 160 3.57 -10.83 22.77
C HIS A 160 4.66 -9.76 22.63
N VAL A 161 4.38 -8.53 23.04
CA VAL A 161 5.32 -7.40 22.96
C VAL A 161 5.57 -6.77 24.32
N THR A 162 6.77 -6.20 24.47
CA THR A 162 7.16 -5.32 25.57
C THR A 162 7.49 -3.94 24.98
N PRO A 163 6.90 -2.85 25.51
CA PRO A 163 7.24 -1.52 25.05
C PRO A 163 8.68 -1.16 25.46
N GLU A 164 9.49 -0.77 24.48
CA GLU A 164 10.85 -0.28 24.69
C GLU A 164 10.94 1.19 24.29
N LEU A 165 11.62 1.99 25.12
CA LEU A 165 12.08 3.31 24.71
C LEU A 165 13.42 3.11 24.00
N ASN A 166 13.39 3.18 22.66
CA ASN A 166 14.46 2.75 21.76
C ASN A 166 14.83 1.26 21.90
N TYR A 167 15.76 0.93 22.79
CA TYR A 167 16.27 -0.44 23.02
C TYR A 167 16.24 -0.79 24.51
N THR A 168 15.48 -0.03 25.30
CA THR A 168 15.42 -0.17 26.76
C THR A 168 13.97 -0.42 27.17
N PRO A 169 13.65 -1.60 27.72
CA PRO A 169 12.32 -1.92 28.19
C PRO A 169 11.79 -0.92 29.22
N ILE A 170 10.59 -0.42 29.01
CA ILE A 170 9.91 0.49 29.93
C ILE A 170 9.40 -0.34 31.12
N GLN A 171 9.90 -0.04 32.32
CA GLN A 171 9.60 -0.79 33.53
C GLN A 171 8.37 -0.25 34.26
N GLY A 172 7.70 -1.12 35.01
CA GLY A 172 6.63 -0.73 35.94
C GLY A 172 5.28 -0.41 35.28
N LEU A 173 5.09 -0.78 34.01
CA LEU A 173 3.83 -0.63 33.31
C LEU A 173 2.82 -1.73 33.70
N PRO A 174 1.51 -1.42 33.71
CA PRO A 174 0.49 -2.46 33.75
C PRO A 174 0.50 -3.26 32.44
N GLN A 175 -0.22 -4.38 32.41
CA GLN A 175 -0.43 -5.11 31.17
C GLN A 175 -1.08 -4.21 30.10
N LEU A 176 -0.42 -4.10 28.95
CA LEU A 176 -0.91 -3.30 27.83
C LEU A 176 -2.17 -3.93 27.23
N ASN A 177 -3.08 -3.06 26.81
CA ASN A 177 -4.29 -3.41 26.09
C ASN A 177 -4.77 -2.17 25.32
N LEU A 178 -5.85 -2.34 24.55
CA LEU A 178 -6.36 -1.28 23.70
C LEU A 178 -6.90 -0.04 24.46
N SER A 179 -7.13 -0.15 25.78
CA SER A 179 -7.67 0.91 26.63
C SER A 179 -6.61 1.72 27.38
N ASN A 180 -5.32 1.35 27.31
CA ASN A 180 -4.25 2.03 28.02
C ASN A 180 -2.98 2.29 27.19
N LEU A 181 -2.96 1.93 25.90
CA LEU A 181 -1.77 2.03 25.05
C LEU A 181 -1.30 3.48 24.85
N ASP A 182 -2.21 4.46 24.91
CA ASP A 182 -1.89 5.89 24.83
C ASP A 182 -1.07 6.41 26.02
N GLN A 183 -1.07 5.71 27.16
CA GLN A 183 -0.24 6.04 28.31
C GLN A 183 1.25 5.96 27.98
N LEU A 184 1.63 5.16 26.98
CA LEU A 184 3.01 5.11 26.49
C LEU A 184 3.48 6.44 25.91
N ASN A 185 2.56 7.34 25.55
CA ASN A 185 2.92 8.67 25.09
C ASN A 185 3.54 9.55 26.20
N GLU A 186 3.46 9.16 27.48
CA GLU A 186 4.18 9.84 28.57
C GLU A 186 5.71 9.76 28.39
N PHE A 187 6.20 8.76 27.64
CA PHE A 187 7.61 8.55 27.34
C PHE A 187 7.97 9.18 25.99
N GLU A 188 8.61 10.35 26.02
CA GLU A 188 9.05 11.08 24.82
C GLU A 188 7.92 11.26 23.77
N GLN A 189 6.69 11.52 24.23
CA GLN A 189 5.50 11.69 23.37
C GLN A 189 5.18 10.43 22.53
N GLY A 190 5.71 9.27 22.91
CA GLY A 190 5.62 8.02 22.16
C GLY A 190 6.58 7.94 20.97
N ARG A 191 7.31 9.01 20.62
CA ARG A 191 8.10 9.11 19.37
C ARG A 191 9.11 7.99 19.20
N HIS A 192 9.71 7.58 20.31
CA HIS A 192 10.75 6.56 20.36
C HIS A 192 10.32 5.31 21.13
N VAL A 193 9.00 5.10 21.28
CA VAL A 193 8.45 3.89 21.91
C VAL A 193 8.14 2.87 20.84
N PHE A 194 8.67 1.65 21.01
CA PHE A 194 8.57 0.53 20.08
C PHE A 194 7.91 -0.65 20.80
N LEU A 195 6.84 -1.21 20.22
CA LEU A 195 6.22 -2.44 20.72
C LEU A 195 7.07 -3.64 20.31
N THR A 196 8.10 -3.94 21.09
CA THR A 196 9.15 -4.90 20.72
C THR A 196 8.75 -6.33 21.06
N SER A 197 8.93 -7.25 20.13
CA SER A 197 8.64 -8.68 20.27
C SER A 197 9.37 -9.29 21.48
N ASN A 198 8.64 -10.06 22.28
CA ASN A 198 9.21 -10.85 23.38
C ASN A 198 9.94 -12.11 22.87
N ASP A 199 9.63 -12.53 21.65
CA ASP A 199 10.13 -13.76 21.04
C ASP A 199 11.13 -13.44 19.92
N ASN A 200 12.03 -14.40 19.65
CA ASN A 200 12.88 -14.31 18.47
C ASN A 200 12.03 -14.53 17.21
N VAL A 201 11.85 -13.46 16.44
CA VAL A 201 11.01 -13.43 15.24
C VAL A 201 11.47 -14.35 14.11
N GLU A 202 12.74 -14.75 14.08
CA GLU A 202 13.26 -15.71 13.11
C GLU A 202 12.82 -17.15 13.39
N ASP A 203 12.41 -17.44 14.62
CA ASP A 203 11.88 -18.75 15.00
C ASP A 203 10.40 -18.91 14.57
N ARG A 204 9.81 -17.87 13.97
CA ARG A 204 8.43 -17.82 13.45
C ARG A 204 7.39 -18.30 14.49
N PRO A 205 7.30 -17.66 15.67
CA PRO A 205 6.28 -18.01 16.65
C PRO A 205 4.87 -17.86 16.08
N ASP A 206 3.95 -18.73 16.52
CA ASP A 206 2.61 -18.89 15.94
C ASP A 206 1.80 -17.57 15.87
N TRP A 207 1.96 -16.68 16.87
CA TRP A 207 1.24 -15.41 16.95
C TRP A 207 1.62 -14.41 15.83
N LEU A 208 2.79 -14.56 15.21
CA LEU A 208 3.16 -13.79 14.01
C LEU A 208 2.38 -14.29 12.79
N GLY A 209 2.15 -15.60 12.70
CA GLY A 209 1.53 -16.23 11.54
C GLY A 209 0.01 -16.08 11.49
N GLY A 210 -0.68 -16.03 12.64
CA GLY A 210 -2.12 -15.76 12.68
C GLY A 210 -2.99 -16.84 12.01
N GLN A 211 -2.54 -18.09 11.92
CA GLN A 211 -3.22 -19.16 11.17
C GLN A 211 -4.64 -19.46 11.66
N ILE A 212 -4.97 -19.10 12.90
CA ILE A 212 -6.33 -19.21 13.44
C ILE A 212 -7.31 -18.22 12.80
N ASN A 213 -6.81 -17.19 12.12
CA ASN A 213 -7.58 -16.09 11.53
C ASN A 213 -7.75 -16.23 10.01
N ILE A 214 -7.41 -17.38 9.43
CA ILE A 214 -7.66 -17.65 8.01
C ILE A 214 -9.17 -17.54 7.76
N PRO A 215 -9.62 -16.70 6.80
CA PRO A 215 -11.03 -16.52 6.55
C PRO A 215 -11.72 -17.83 6.17
N ASP A 216 -12.78 -18.18 6.90
CA ASP A 216 -13.61 -19.33 6.59
C ASP A 216 -15.00 -18.91 6.10
N ASP A 217 -15.50 -19.60 5.08
CA ASP A 217 -16.91 -19.50 4.74
C ASP A 217 -17.66 -20.24 5.86
N PHE A 218 -18.12 -19.57 6.93
CA PHE A 218 -18.95 -20.20 7.95
C PHE A 218 -20.17 -20.89 7.30
N SER A 219 -20.02 -22.15 6.93
CA SER A 219 -21.11 -23.00 6.49
C SER A 219 -21.73 -23.58 7.75
N ASP A 220 -22.62 -22.80 8.35
CA ASP A 220 -23.72 -23.24 9.22
C ASP A 220 -23.56 -24.69 9.74
N ASP A 221 -22.89 -24.85 10.89
CA ASP A 221 -22.80 -26.09 11.66
C ASP A 221 -24.15 -26.47 12.30
N SER A 222 -25.24 -26.39 11.53
CA SER A 222 -26.54 -26.94 11.89
C SER A 222 -26.88 -28.17 11.05
N LYS A 223 -26.40 -29.31 11.56
CA LYS A 223 -27.04 -30.64 11.47
C LYS A 223 -27.55 -31.06 10.09
N THR A 224 -26.84 -31.98 9.42
CA THR A 224 -27.56 -33.11 8.81
C THR A 224 -26.77 -34.40 8.92
N ASP A 225 -27.50 -35.38 9.42
CA ASP A 225 -27.19 -36.78 9.66
C ASP A 225 -26.36 -37.46 8.57
N CYS A 226 -25.54 -38.42 9.00
CA CYS A 226 -24.78 -39.30 8.13
C CYS A 226 -25.73 -40.13 7.25
N SER A 227 -25.84 -39.81 5.96
CA SER A 227 -26.18 -40.82 4.96
C SER A 227 -25.60 -40.50 3.59
N GLU A 228 -25.04 -41.56 3.00
CA GLU A 228 -24.42 -41.74 1.69
C GLU A 228 -24.95 -40.85 0.55
N SER A 229 -24.05 -40.26 -0.23
CA SER A 229 -23.69 -40.80 -1.55
C SER A 229 -22.75 -39.87 -2.34
N ARG A 230 -21.88 -40.53 -3.11
CA ARG A 230 -20.86 -39.95 -3.98
C ARG A 230 -21.44 -39.08 -5.11
N ALA A 231 -20.62 -38.12 -5.51
CA ALA A 231 -20.47 -37.58 -6.87
C ALA A 231 -21.67 -36.80 -7.44
N THR A 232 -21.64 -35.47 -7.29
CA THR A 232 -21.71 -34.46 -8.37
C THR A 232 -21.89 -33.08 -7.75
N SER A 233 -20.82 -32.30 -7.58
CA SER A 233 -20.95 -30.87 -7.24
C SER A 233 -19.78 -30.02 -7.74
N ALA A 234 -19.21 -30.38 -8.89
CA ALA A 234 -18.61 -29.39 -9.77
C ALA A 234 -19.75 -28.72 -10.56
N ARG A 235 -20.41 -27.72 -9.95
CA ARG A 235 -21.26 -26.67 -10.57
C ARG A 235 -22.24 -26.15 -9.53
N PHE A 236 -21.80 -25.16 -8.76
CA PHE A 236 -22.49 -23.92 -8.42
C PHE A 236 -21.46 -23.20 -7.54
N ARG A 237 -20.60 -22.36 -8.14
CA ARG A 237 -19.88 -21.35 -7.36
C ARG A 237 -20.98 -20.47 -6.76
N LYS A 238 -21.40 -20.81 -5.55
CA LYS A 238 -22.17 -19.93 -4.66
C LYS A 238 -21.40 -18.61 -4.69
N GLN A 239 -22.07 -17.49 -4.92
CA GLN A 239 -21.43 -16.17 -4.81
C GLN A 239 -20.73 -16.18 -3.44
N SER A 240 -19.39 -16.24 -3.44
CA SER A 240 -18.63 -16.33 -2.21
C SER A 240 -18.89 -15.01 -1.51
N HIS A 241 -19.58 -15.10 -0.37
CA HIS A 241 -19.96 -13.92 0.41
C HIS A 241 -18.76 -13.31 1.15
N GLY A 242 -17.56 -13.87 0.94
CA GLY A 242 -16.37 -13.65 1.74
C GLY A 242 -16.47 -14.40 3.07
N GLY A 243 -15.34 -14.92 3.52
CA GLY A 243 -15.19 -15.65 4.76
C GLY A 243 -14.96 -14.74 5.96
N HIS A 244 -15.27 -15.25 7.15
CA HIS A 244 -15.06 -14.59 8.43
C HIS A 244 -13.66 -14.88 8.96
N SER A 245 -13.01 -13.87 9.54
CA SER A 245 -11.79 -14.00 10.32
C SER A 245 -12.07 -13.61 11.76
N ASP A 246 -11.53 -14.37 12.72
CA ASP A 246 -11.61 -14.03 14.16
C ASP A 246 -10.82 -12.75 14.49
N ALA A 247 -9.83 -12.39 13.68
CA ALA A 247 -9.15 -11.10 13.75
C ALA A 247 -10.06 -9.96 13.23
N PRO A 248 -10.36 -8.93 14.05
CA PRO A 248 -11.20 -7.84 13.61
C PRO A 248 -10.44 -6.87 12.69
N ALA A 249 -11.05 -6.50 11.57
CA ALA A 249 -10.63 -5.30 10.83
C ALA A 249 -11.01 -4.02 11.60
N VAL A 250 -10.43 -2.87 11.25
CA VAL A 250 -10.82 -1.58 11.84
C VAL A 250 -11.43 -0.67 10.79
N LEU A 251 -12.67 -0.21 11.03
CA LEU A 251 -13.35 0.77 10.19
C LEU A 251 -13.33 2.14 10.86
N LEU A 252 -12.76 3.14 10.19
CA LEU A 252 -12.87 4.55 10.56
C LEU A 252 -13.70 5.31 9.51
N THR A 253 -14.81 5.91 9.90
CA THR A 253 -15.54 6.85 9.04
C THR A 253 -15.25 8.29 9.41
N ILE A 254 -14.87 9.09 8.41
CA ILE A 254 -14.61 10.52 8.53
C ILE A 254 -15.65 11.28 7.71
N ASN A 255 -16.52 12.02 8.40
CA ASN A 255 -17.43 12.96 7.74
C ASN A 255 -16.67 14.24 7.40
N LYS A 256 -16.62 14.59 6.10
CA LYS A 256 -15.91 15.77 5.60
C LYS A 256 -16.82 16.96 5.31
N GLY A 257 -18.13 16.85 5.56
CA GLY A 257 -19.11 17.86 5.16
C GLY A 257 -19.66 17.61 3.76
N ASP A 258 -20.76 18.29 3.43
CA ASP A 258 -21.37 18.34 2.09
C ASP A 258 -21.65 16.94 1.47
N GLY A 259 -22.03 15.99 2.31
CA GLY A 259 -22.33 14.62 1.90
C GLY A 259 -21.09 13.77 1.56
N ILE A 260 -19.88 14.26 1.81
CA ILE A 260 -18.63 13.53 1.63
C ILE A 260 -18.29 12.74 2.89
N VAL A 261 -18.12 11.43 2.74
CA VAL A 261 -17.67 10.54 3.81
C VAL A 261 -16.54 9.69 3.29
N ASP A 262 -15.43 9.68 4.01
CA ASP A 262 -14.32 8.76 3.78
C ASP A 262 -14.44 7.59 4.74
N ALA A 263 -14.42 6.37 4.21
CA ALA A 263 -14.39 5.14 5.00
C ALA A 263 -13.03 4.46 4.82
N PHE A 264 -12.21 4.48 5.87
CA PHE A 264 -10.96 3.76 5.92
C PHE A 264 -11.18 2.38 6.54
N TRP A 265 -10.77 1.34 5.84
CA TRP A 265 -10.70 -0.03 6.35
C TRP A 265 -9.24 -0.40 6.56
N PHE A 266 -8.85 -0.61 7.80
CA PHE A 266 -7.50 -1.03 8.19
C PHE A 266 -7.45 -2.52 8.47
N PHE A 267 -6.35 -3.13 8.06
CA PHE A 267 -6.01 -4.53 8.24
C PHE A 267 -4.71 -4.60 9.00
N PHE A 268 -4.68 -5.42 10.05
CA PHE A 268 -3.50 -5.57 10.90
C PHE A 268 -2.92 -6.96 10.74
N TYR A 269 -1.60 -7.02 10.59
CA TYR A 269 -0.83 -8.25 10.61
C TYR A 269 0.24 -8.13 11.69
N SER A 270 0.53 -9.20 12.41
CA SER A 270 1.58 -9.16 13.45
C SER A 270 2.99 -9.13 12.88
N TYR A 271 3.16 -9.41 11.59
CA TYR A 271 4.45 -9.46 10.93
C TYR A 271 4.31 -9.09 9.47
N ASN A 272 5.28 -8.37 8.93
CA ASN A 272 5.49 -8.14 7.51
C ASN A 272 6.74 -8.88 7.06
N LEU A 273 6.58 -9.76 6.07
CA LEU A 273 7.67 -10.43 5.40
C LEU A 273 8.02 -9.62 4.15
N GLY A 274 9.03 -8.77 4.30
CA GLY A 274 9.48 -7.85 3.26
C GLY A 274 10.01 -8.55 2.01
N ASN A 275 10.29 -7.79 0.96
CA ASN A 275 10.57 -8.34 -0.36
C ASN A 275 11.98 -8.88 -0.56
N VAL A 276 12.16 -9.60 -1.67
CA VAL A 276 13.40 -10.28 -2.02
C VAL A 276 14.09 -9.59 -3.19
N VAL A 277 15.35 -9.22 -3.01
CA VAL A 277 16.24 -8.72 -4.06
C VAL A 277 17.41 -9.69 -4.20
N PHE A 278 17.60 -10.26 -5.39
CA PHE A 278 18.66 -11.26 -5.67
C PHE A 278 18.70 -12.42 -4.63
N ASN A 279 17.52 -12.95 -4.27
CA ASN A 279 17.37 -14.03 -3.27
C ASN A 279 17.78 -13.64 -1.83
N ILE A 280 17.89 -12.35 -1.53
CA ILE A 280 18.15 -11.80 -0.20
C ILE A 280 16.93 -10.96 0.22
N ARG A 281 16.45 -11.14 1.45
CA ARG A 281 15.22 -10.50 1.94
C ARG A 281 15.51 -9.20 2.67
N PHE A 282 14.68 -8.19 2.46
CA PHE A 282 14.78 -6.87 3.09
C PHE A 282 13.41 -6.34 3.49
N GLY A 283 13.37 -5.46 4.48
CA GLY A 283 12.16 -4.74 4.88
C GLY A 283 11.24 -5.50 5.82
N ASN A 284 11.70 -6.58 6.48
CA ASN A 284 10.87 -7.25 7.47
C ASN A 284 10.58 -6.32 8.65
N HIS A 285 9.37 -6.37 9.19
CA HIS A 285 9.06 -5.68 10.44
C HIS A 285 7.96 -6.40 11.22
N ILE A 286 7.99 -6.19 12.53
CA ILE A 286 6.94 -6.65 13.43
C ILE A 286 5.82 -5.62 13.35
N GLY A 287 4.58 -6.12 13.34
CA GLY A 287 3.35 -5.37 13.14
C GLY A 287 3.26 -4.73 11.76
N ASP A 288 2.06 -4.68 11.20
CA ASP A 288 1.83 -4.14 9.88
C ASP A 288 0.42 -3.54 9.78
N TRP A 289 0.32 -2.37 9.17
CA TRP A 289 -0.93 -1.63 9.04
C TRP A 289 -1.18 -1.26 7.59
N GLU A 290 -2.00 -2.08 6.94
CA GLU A 290 -2.47 -1.87 5.58
C GLU A 290 -3.89 -1.31 5.60
N HIS A 291 -4.29 -0.61 4.53
CA HIS A 291 -5.62 -0.04 4.45
C HIS A 291 -6.17 0.16 3.05
N THR A 292 -7.49 0.29 3.00
CA THR A 292 -8.18 0.88 1.85
C THR A 292 -9.01 2.06 2.29
N LEU A 293 -9.22 3.01 1.38
CA LEU A 293 -10.13 4.13 1.56
C LEU A 293 -11.20 4.09 0.47
N ILE A 294 -12.47 4.13 0.86
CA ILE A 294 -13.58 4.38 -0.05
C ILE A 294 -14.14 5.77 0.23
N ARG A 295 -14.10 6.65 -0.78
CA ARG A 295 -14.74 7.97 -0.70
C ARG A 295 -16.16 7.89 -1.24
N PHE A 296 -17.10 8.31 -0.40
CA PHE A 296 -18.51 8.45 -0.73
C PHE A 296 -18.87 9.91 -0.94
N GLU A 297 -19.80 10.14 -1.86
CA GLU A 297 -20.41 11.43 -2.10
C GLU A 297 -21.93 11.22 -2.15
N HIS A 298 -22.65 11.84 -1.22
CA HIS A 298 -24.09 11.68 -1.03
C HIS A 298 -24.51 10.20 -0.94
N GLY A 299 -23.72 9.39 -0.22
CA GLY A 299 -23.95 7.96 0.00
C GLY A 299 -23.60 7.05 -1.19
N LYS A 300 -23.02 7.59 -2.27
CA LYS A 300 -22.57 6.80 -3.44
C LYS A 300 -21.05 6.71 -3.47
N PRO A 301 -20.46 5.52 -3.62
CA PRO A 301 -19.02 5.39 -3.69
C PRO A 301 -18.47 5.95 -5.00
N LYS A 302 -17.36 6.68 -4.93
CA LYS A 302 -16.75 7.38 -6.07
C LYS A 302 -15.34 6.95 -6.38
N VAL A 303 -14.54 6.71 -5.35
CA VAL A 303 -13.11 6.39 -5.48
C VAL A 303 -12.76 5.33 -4.46
N VAL A 304 -11.92 4.37 -4.85
CA VAL A 304 -11.22 3.45 -3.96
C VAL A 304 -9.74 3.79 -3.99
N PHE A 305 -9.12 3.88 -2.83
CA PHE A 305 -7.67 3.94 -2.67
C PHE A 305 -7.20 2.67 -1.96
N VAL A 306 -6.10 2.12 -2.42
CA VAL A 306 -5.43 0.95 -1.85
C VAL A 306 -4.02 1.37 -1.42
N SER A 307 -3.61 1.04 -0.21
CA SER A 307 -2.23 1.30 0.25
C SER A 307 -1.26 0.33 -0.37
N GLU A 308 -0.12 0.84 -0.81
CA GLU A 308 0.97 0.06 -1.37
C GLU A 308 2.23 0.47 -0.63
N HIS A 309 2.60 -0.29 0.41
CA HIS A 309 3.68 0.09 1.33
C HIS A 309 3.43 1.49 1.93
N PHE A 310 4.38 2.42 1.79
CA PHE A 310 4.25 3.80 2.25
C PHE A 310 3.51 4.74 1.26
N PHE A 311 2.99 4.21 0.15
CA PHE A 311 2.22 4.93 -0.87
C PHE A 311 0.84 4.29 -1.10
N GLY A 312 0.29 4.49 -2.29
CA GLY A 312 -0.88 3.77 -2.77
C GLY A 312 -1.44 4.37 -4.05
N SER A 313 -2.40 3.65 -4.63
CA SER A 313 -3.06 4.04 -5.87
C SER A 313 -4.54 4.36 -5.64
N ALA A 314 -5.06 5.36 -6.37
CA ALA A 314 -6.47 5.69 -6.39
C ALA A 314 -7.13 5.29 -7.72
N TYR A 315 -8.31 4.68 -7.63
CA TYR A 315 -9.11 4.22 -8.77
C TYR A 315 -10.52 4.76 -8.66
N SER A 316 -11.13 5.12 -9.79
CA SER A 316 -12.57 5.40 -9.78
C SER A 316 -13.31 4.12 -9.39
N TYR A 317 -14.39 4.29 -8.61
CA TYR A 317 -15.10 3.13 -8.08
C TYR A 317 -15.62 2.23 -9.19
N SER A 318 -15.97 2.78 -10.35
CA SER A 318 -16.37 2.01 -11.53
C SER A 318 -15.27 1.11 -12.09
N ALA A 319 -14.00 1.49 -11.93
CA ALA A 319 -12.85 0.80 -12.53
C ALA A 319 -12.51 -0.53 -11.84
N VAL A 320 -12.63 -0.59 -10.51
CA VAL A 320 -12.19 -1.77 -9.73
C VAL A 320 -13.10 -2.98 -9.90
N GLU A 321 -12.57 -4.19 -9.71
CA GLU A 321 -13.38 -5.40 -9.66
C GLU A 321 -14.39 -5.36 -8.50
N LYS A 322 -15.55 -6.01 -8.67
CA LYS A 322 -16.61 -6.07 -7.65
C LYS A 322 -17.26 -7.45 -7.57
N ILE A 323 -17.61 -7.86 -6.36
CA ILE A 323 -18.57 -8.94 -6.11
C ILE A 323 -19.86 -8.30 -5.59
N GLY A 324 -20.93 -8.41 -6.39
CA GLY A 324 -22.13 -7.61 -6.16
C GLY A 324 -21.80 -6.12 -6.30
N ASN A 325 -22.06 -5.36 -5.23
CA ASN A 325 -21.73 -3.93 -5.17
C ASN A 325 -20.39 -3.64 -4.52
N ARG A 326 -19.74 -4.63 -3.91
CA ARG A 326 -18.57 -4.44 -3.04
C ARG A 326 -17.28 -4.53 -3.85
N PRO A 327 -16.30 -3.62 -3.64
CA PRO A 327 -15.05 -3.64 -4.37
C PRO A 327 -14.19 -4.80 -3.88
N VAL A 328 -13.46 -5.43 -4.80
CA VAL A 328 -12.49 -6.49 -4.50
C VAL A 328 -11.09 -5.88 -4.57
N VAL A 329 -10.31 -6.13 -3.53
CA VAL A 329 -8.89 -5.78 -3.43
C VAL A 329 -8.08 -7.02 -3.09
N TYR A 330 -6.78 -6.96 -3.32
CA TYR A 330 -5.87 -8.09 -3.26
C TYR A 330 -4.69 -7.76 -2.36
N SER A 331 -4.45 -8.56 -1.32
CA SER A 331 -3.27 -8.43 -0.47
C SER A 331 -2.09 -9.17 -1.08
N ALA A 332 -0.94 -8.52 -1.11
CA ALA A 332 0.32 -9.13 -1.53
C ALA A 332 0.82 -10.14 -0.50
N VAL A 333 1.54 -11.16 -0.99
CA VAL A 333 2.15 -12.18 -0.13
C VAL A 333 3.25 -11.57 0.74
N GLY A 334 3.13 -11.72 2.06
CA GLY A 334 4.13 -11.31 3.04
C GLY A 334 4.23 -9.80 3.28
N THR A 335 4.23 -8.97 2.23
CA THR A 335 4.29 -7.51 2.34
C THR A 335 2.94 -6.87 2.63
N HIS A 336 1.85 -7.61 2.40
CA HIS A 336 0.45 -7.20 2.59
C HIS A 336 -0.02 -5.96 1.84
N ALA A 337 0.84 -5.34 1.02
CA ALA A 337 0.48 -4.24 0.15
C ALA A 337 -0.79 -4.56 -0.65
N MET A 338 -1.69 -3.59 -0.73
CA MET A 338 -3.03 -3.76 -1.26
C MET A 338 -3.09 -3.32 -2.72
N TYR A 339 -3.62 -4.19 -3.58
CA TYR A 339 -3.72 -3.94 -5.02
C TYR A 339 -5.15 -4.09 -5.54
N ALA A 340 -5.44 -3.44 -6.67
CA ALA A 340 -6.73 -3.50 -7.33
C ALA A 340 -6.88 -4.71 -8.30
N THR A 341 -5.77 -5.39 -8.59
CA THR A 341 -5.71 -6.55 -9.51
C THR A 341 -4.91 -7.70 -8.91
N PRO A 342 -5.21 -8.95 -9.29
CA PRO A 342 -4.33 -10.08 -9.04
C PRO A 342 -3.11 -10.04 -10.00
N GLY A 343 -2.02 -10.68 -9.62
CA GLY A 343 -0.81 -10.88 -10.42
C GLY A 343 0.43 -10.20 -9.84
N THR A 344 1.44 -10.08 -10.69
CA THR A 344 2.71 -9.43 -10.38
C THR A 344 2.59 -7.92 -10.44
N HIS A 345 3.02 -7.21 -9.40
CA HIS A 345 3.05 -5.76 -9.32
C HIS A 345 4.50 -5.29 -9.20
N PRO A 346 5.21 -5.05 -10.31
CA PRO A 346 6.59 -4.63 -10.28
C PRO A 346 6.72 -3.17 -9.82
N TYR A 347 7.67 -2.92 -8.91
CA TYR A 347 7.98 -1.57 -8.44
C TYR A 347 9.49 -1.39 -8.20
N ILE A 348 10.10 -0.42 -8.89
CA ILE A 348 11.52 0.03 -8.80
C ILE A 348 12.61 -1.01 -9.13
N LEU A 349 13.74 -0.48 -9.63
CA LEU A 349 14.92 -1.09 -10.24
C LEU A 349 14.73 -1.52 -11.71
N PRO A 350 15.71 -1.25 -12.61
CA PRO A 350 15.66 -1.75 -13.98
C PRO A 350 15.41 -3.25 -13.99
N LEU A 351 14.51 -3.71 -14.87
CA LEU A 351 14.10 -5.12 -15.05
C LEU A 351 13.03 -5.65 -14.07
N GLY A 352 12.42 -4.84 -13.20
CA GLY A 352 11.32 -5.29 -12.33
C GLY A 352 11.77 -6.28 -11.25
N ILE A 353 12.97 -6.05 -10.70
CA ILE A 353 13.63 -6.96 -9.75
C ILE A 353 12.84 -7.03 -8.43
N LEU A 354 12.18 -5.94 -8.05
CA LEU A 354 11.25 -5.87 -6.94
C LEU A 354 9.81 -5.90 -7.47
N HIS A 355 9.02 -6.80 -6.92
CA HIS A 355 7.60 -6.94 -7.22
C HIS A 355 6.87 -7.53 -6.03
N ASP A 356 5.61 -7.16 -5.89
CA ASP A 356 4.66 -7.89 -5.06
C ASP A 356 3.90 -8.89 -5.92
N GLU A 357 3.42 -9.97 -5.29
CA GLU A 357 2.55 -10.96 -5.92
C GLU A 357 1.21 -11.01 -5.20
N THR A 358 0.13 -10.93 -5.96
CA THR A 358 -1.24 -11.08 -5.44
C THR A 358 -2.01 -12.15 -6.21
N ASP A 359 -2.97 -12.81 -5.59
CA ASP A 359 -3.80 -13.81 -6.27
C ASP A 359 -5.23 -13.91 -5.74
N ARG A 360 -5.98 -14.92 -6.19
CA ARG A 360 -7.36 -15.19 -5.76
C ARG A 360 -7.43 -16.27 -4.68
N GLY A 361 -6.59 -16.18 -3.66
CA GLY A 361 -6.64 -17.02 -2.47
C GLY A 361 -7.90 -16.77 -1.63
N PRO A 362 -7.89 -17.09 -0.32
CA PRO A 362 -9.06 -16.95 0.55
C PRO A 362 -9.69 -15.55 0.44
N LEU A 363 -11.01 -15.50 0.23
CA LEU A 363 -11.73 -14.25 0.19
C LEU A 363 -12.16 -13.89 1.62
N TRP A 364 -11.67 -12.78 2.15
CA TRP A 364 -12.04 -12.24 3.44
C TRP A 364 -13.13 -11.18 3.32
N ASP A 365 -14.11 -11.22 4.23
CA ASP A 365 -15.08 -10.16 4.46
C ASP A 365 -14.80 -9.39 5.77
N PRO A 366 -14.10 -8.24 5.71
CA PRO A 366 -13.87 -7.36 6.86
C PRO A 366 -15.14 -6.85 7.56
N ALA A 367 -16.29 -6.85 6.88
CA ALA A 367 -17.54 -6.37 7.48
C ALA A 367 -18.19 -7.39 8.43
N LEU A 368 -17.78 -8.68 8.38
CA LEU A 368 -18.29 -9.72 9.28
C LEU A 368 -17.71 -9.61 10.69
N ASN A 369 -16.49 -9.07 10.83
CA ASN A 369 -15.85 -8.83 12.13
C ASN A 369 -14.99 -7.56 12.05
N SER A 370 -15.49 -6.46 12.64
CA SER A 370 -14.75 -5.20 12.67
C SER A 370 -15.01 -4.38 13.93
N LEU A 371 -13.97 -3.67 14.39
CA LEU A 371 -14.09 -2.57 15.33
C LEU A 371 -14.39 -1.29 14.56
N THR A 372 -15.54 -0.67 14.83
CA THR A 372 -16.04 0.42 13.99
C THR A 372 -16.11 1.73 14.77
N TYR A 373 -15.55 2.78 14.17
CA TYR A 373 -15.39 4.09 14.80
C TYR A 373 -15.74 5.22 13.84
N THR A 374 -16.11 6.34 14.43
CA THR A 374 -16.20 7.64 13.75
C THR A 374 -15.03 8.51 14.20
N TYR A 375 -14.41 9.23 13.27
CA TYR A 375 -13.25 10.07 13.57
C TYR A 375 -13.47 11.50 13.09
N ASN A 376 -13.33 12.44 14.01
CA ASN A 376 -13.31 13.87 13.73
C ASN A 376 -11.87 14.32 13.50
N HIS A 377 -11.51 14.48 12.23
CA HIS A 377 -10.18 14.90 11.80
C HIS A 377 -9.84 16.37 12.09
N VAL A 378 -10.79 17.20 12.54
CA VAL A 378 -10.54 18.60 12.93
C VAL A 378 -10.19 18.70 14.41
N THR A 379 -10.95 18.00 15.26
CA THR A 379 -10.72 17.97 16.71
C THR A 379 -9.79 16.84 17.15
N ASP A 380 -9.31 16.03 16.21
CA ASP A 380 -8.54 14.80 16.45
C ASP A 380 -9.20 13.90 17.51
N THR A 381 -10.47 13.58 17.28
CA THR A 381 -11.28 12.81 18.25
C THR A 381 -11.88 11.57 17.61
N LEU A 382 -11.54 10.41 18.16
CA LEU A 382 -12.11 9.12 17.85
C LEU A 382 -13.25 8.78 18.80
N HIS A 383 -14.38 8.34 18.26
CA HIS A 383 -15.51 7.82 19.03
C HIS A 383 -15.84 6.38 18.62
N PRO A 384 -16.17 5.51 19.58
CA PRO A 384 -16.75 4.22 19.25
C PRO A 384 -18.10 4.45 18.56
N SER A 385 -18.37 3.63 17.56
CA SER A 385 -19.66 3.69 16.86
C SER A 385 -20.77 2.97 17.64
N ASN A 386 -22.01 3.14 17.18
CA ASN A 386 -23.17 2.41 17.68
C ASN A 386 -23.12 0.88 17.48
N ARG A 387 -22.28 0.38 16.58
CA ARG A 387 -22.09 -1.05 16.32
C ARG A 387 -21.12 -1.70 17.29
N THR A 388 -20.11 -0.96 17.73
CA THR A 388 -19.13 -1.41 18.71
C THR A 388 -18.98 -0.36 19.82
N PRO A 389 -20.04 -0.11 20.61
CA PRO A 389 -20.09 1.01 21.57
C PRO A 389 -19.07 0.89 22.70
N ASP A 390 -18.69 -0.34 23.04
CA ASP A 390 -17.71 -0.66 24.08
C ASP A 390 -16.27 -0.76 23.54
N ALA A 391 -16.06 -0.45 22.24
CA ALA A 391 -14.74 -0.52 21.65
C ALA A 391 -13.82 0.56 22.24
N PRO A 392 -12.64 0.19 22.75
CA PRO A 392 -11.70 1.13 23.32
C PRO A 392 -11.11 2.04 22.24
N THR A 393 -10.74 3.27 22.61
CA THR A 393 -10.24 4.28 21.67
C THR A 393 -8.80 4.67 21.92
N GLN A 394 -8.25 4.35 23.08
CA GLN A 394 -6.92 4.77 23.53
C GLN A 394 -5.81 4.25 22.60
N TRP A 395 -5.91 3.01 22.12
CA TRP A 395 -4.96 2.42 21.17
C TRP A 395 -4.70 3.28 19.92
N PHE A 396 -5.71 3.99 19.44
CA PHE A 396 -5.60 4.84 18.26
C PHE A 396 -4.68 6.05 18.48
N TYR A 397 -4.56 6.52 19.73
CA TYR A 397 -3.73 7.65 20.08
C TYR A 397 -2.29 7.27 20.43
N PHE A 398 -1.96 5.98 20.49
CA PHE A 398 -0.57 5.55 20.66
C PHE A 398 0.29 6.09 19.51
N SER A 399 1.32 6.86 19.86
CA SER A 399 2.13 7.62 18.91
C SER A 399 3.46 6.94 18.56
N GLY A 400 3.72 5.76 19.13
CA GLY A 400 4.92 4.98 18.85
C GLY A 400 4.78 4.01 17.67
N LYS A 401 5.78 3.13 17.55
CA LYS A 401 5.88 2.13 16.50
C LYS A 401 5.23 0.82 16.93
N TRP A 402 4.43 0.26 16.04
CA TRP A 402 3.76 -1.02 16.19
C TRP A 402 4.70 -2.18 15.83
N GLY A 403 5.82 -2.29 16.53
CA GLY A 403 6.81 -3.33 16.31
C GLY A 403 8.18 -2.93 16.82
N ASP A 404 9.14 -3.83 16.60
CA ASP A 404 10.53 -3.66 17.02
C ASP A 404 11.17 -2.41 16.40
N LYS A 405 12.14 -1.87 17.12
CA LYS A 405 13.10 -0.95 16.52
C LYS A 405 14.07 -1.73 15.64
N PHE A 406 14.52 -1.09 14.55
CA PHE A 406 15.62 -1.52 13.72
C PHE A 406 16.72 -2.21 14.53
N TYR A 407 17.06 -3.46 14.18
CA TYR A 407 18.05 -4.21 14.96
C TYR A 407 19.46 -3.63 14.75
N PRO A 408 20.28 -3.51 15.80
CA PRO A 408 21.68 -3.10 15.65
C PRO A 408 22.43 -3.98 14.62
N LEU A 409 23.35 -3.39 13.86
CA LEU A 409 24.11 -4.13 12.82
C LEU A 409 25.01 -5.26 13.36
N ASN A 410 25.19 -5.33 14.68
CA ASN A 410 25.89 -6.43 15.35
C ASN A 410 24.94 -7.55 15.83
N ASP A 411 23.63 -7.40 15.65
CA ASP A 411 22.66 -8.48 15.81
C ASP A 411 22.81 -9.46 14.64
N ASN A 412 22.88 -10.76 14.94
CA ASN A 412 23.06 -11.79 13.91
C ASN A 412 21.88 -11.90 12.94
N ARG A 413 20.71 -11.40 13.33
CA ARG A 413 19.51 -11.33 12.49
C ARG A 413 19.57 -10.16 11.52
N GLN A 414 20.44 -9.18 11.76
CA GLN A 414 20.52 -7.96 10.95
C GLN A 414 21.61 -8.06 9.89
N TYR A 415 21.24 -7.73 8.65
CA TYR A 415 22.18 -7.41 7.59
C TYR A 415 21.62 -6.26 6.76
N GLY A 416 22.47 -5.64 5.94
CA GLY A 416 22.05 -4.56 5.05
C GLY A 416 22.88 -4.53 3.78
N PHE A 417 22.26 -4.08 2.71
CA PHE A 417 22.89 -3.94 1.40
C PHE A 417 22.29 -2.74 0.67
N ALA A 418 23.15 -1.84 0.18
CA ALA A 418 22.74 -0.68 -0.63
C ALA A 418 21.66 0.22 0.01
N GLY A 419 21.65 0.36 1.33
CA GLY A 419 20.65 1.16 2.07
C GLY A 419 19.42 0.38 2.50
N GLU A 420 19.24 -0.84 2.00
CA GLU A 420 18.19 -1.76 2.41
C GLU A 420 18.65 -2.65 3.57
N TYR A 421 17.71 -3.06 4.42
CA TYR A 421 18.00 -3.74 5.66
C TYR A 421 17.08 -4.92 5.90
N HIS A 422 17.58 -5.97 6.55
CA HIS A 422 16.81 -7.19 6.78
C HIS A 422 15.57 -6.90 7.63
N TYR A 423 15.76 -6.26 8.79
CA TYR A 423 14.69 -5.73 9.61
C TYR A 423 14.71 -4.20 9.62
N VAL A 424 13.51 -3.61 9.57
CA VAL A 424 13.27 -2.17 9.70
C VAL A 424 12.39 -1.90 10.93
N ASN A 425 12.15 -0.62 11.24
CA ASN A 425 11.26 -0.24 12.33
C ASN A 425 9.82 -0.71 12.05
N GLY A 426 9.10 -1.14 13.09
CA GLY A 426 7.65 -1.30 13.02
C GLY A 426 6.93 -0.01 12.58
N PRO A 427 5.74 -0.11 11.97
CA PRO A 427 5.06 1.03 11.37
C PRO A 427 4.38 1.93 12.40
N LEU A 428 3.98 3.12 11.97
CA LEU A 428 3.07 3.96 12.76
C LEU A 428 1.62 3.44 12.65
N GLY A 429 0.82 3.72 13.68
CA GLY A 429 -0.58 3.30 13.72
C GLY A 429 -1.50 4.06 12.75
N PRO A 430 -2.78 3.64 12.62
CA PRO A 430 -3.75 4.22 11.68
C PRO A 430 -3.94 5.73 11.76
N ARG A 431 -3.79 6.32 12.95
CA ARG A 431 -3.88 7.78 13.16
C ARG A 431 -2.93 8.56 12.25
N PHE A 432 -1.78 7.99 11.89
CA PHE A 432 -0.75 8.65 11.10
C PHE A 432 -0.90 8.45 9.58
N LYS A 433 -1.93 7.75 9.10
CA LYS A 433 -2.14 7.47 7.65
C LYS A 433 -2.88 8.62 6.93
N HIS A 434 -2.65 9.86 7.35
CA HIS A 434 -3.21 11.10 6.78
C HIS A 434 -4.74 11.10 6.62
N LEU A 435 -5.48 10.72 7.68
CA LEU A 435 -6.95 10.54 7.65
C LEU A 435 -7.74 11.81 7.28
N GLY A 436 -7.17 12.98 7.57
CA GLY A 436 -7.75 14.29 7.25
C GLY A 436 -7.63 14.68 5.77
N ARG A 437 -6.94 13.91 4.93
CA ARG A 437 -6.56 14.30 3.56
C ARG A 437 -7.71 14.84 2.72
N ARG A 438 -7.46 15.97 2.04
CA ARG A 438 -8.42 16.63 1.13
C ARG A 438 -8.64 15.82 -0.14
N LYS A 439 -7.55 15.36 -0.74
CA LYS A 439 -7.53 14.46 -1.90
C LYS A 439 -7.60 13.00 -1.42
N VAL A 440 -8.02 12.08 -2.28
CA VAL A 440 -8.10 10.65 -1.93
C VAL A 440 -6.71 10.01 -1.87
N CYS A 441 -5.78 10.49 -2.70
CA CYS A 441 -4.37 10.08 -2.69
C CYS A 441 -3.64 10.58 -1.44
N GLN A 442 -2.65 9.82 -0.99
CA GLN A 442 -1.65 10.30 -0.02
C GLN A 442 -0.69 11.30 -0.69
N GLY A 443 0.08 12.04 0.12
CA GLY A 443 0.94 13.11 -0.37
C GLY A 443 0.53 14.50 0.14
N ARG A 444 1.33 15.51 -0.25
CA ARG A 444 1.08 16.93 0.07
C ARG A 444 -0.12 17.44 -0.70
N TYR A 445 -0.74 18.53 -0.26
CA TYR A 445 -1.86 19.11 -1.00
C TYR A 445 -1.45 19.67 -2.37
N SER A 446 -0.16 20.01 -2.56
CA SER A 446 0.41 20.40 -3.84
C SER A 446 0.51 19.26 -4.84
N ASP A 447 0.58 18.01 -4.36
CA ASP A 447 0.92 16.87 -5.21
C ASP A 447 -0.27 16.49 -6.11
N PRO A 448 -0.02 16.06 -7.36
CA PRO A 448 -1.08 15.58 -8.23
C PRO A 448 -1.72 14.34 -7.62
N CYS A 449 -3.05 14.27 -7.61
CA CYS A 449 -3.78 13.05 -7.26
C CYS A 449 -4.39 12.46 -8.53
N VAL A 450 -3.78 11.38 -9.01
CA VAL A 450 -4.21 10.68 -10.21
C VAL A 450 -5.22 9.60 -9.80
N ILE A 451 -6.45 9.73 -10.29
CA ILE A 451 -7.50 8.72 -10.12
C ILE A 451 -7.60 7.95 -11.44
N LYS A 452 -7.34 6.65 -11.39
CA LYS A 452 -7.34 5.79 -12.57
C LYS A 452 -8.75 5.31 -12.88
N ASP A 453 -9.22 5.52 -14.11
CA ASP A 453 -10.56 5.10 -14.55
C ASP A 453 -10.60 3.69 -15.15
N GLN A 454 -9.44 3.07 -15.31
CA GLN A 454 -9.28 1.71 -15.81
C GLN A 454 -8.17 1.02 -15.04
N LEU A 455 -8.24 -0.30 -14.95
CA LEU A 455 -7.16 -1.13 -14.44
C LEU A 455 -6.19 -1.41 -15.58
N ASP A 456 -4.91 -1.12 -15.37
CA ASP A 456 -3.84 -1.47 -16.30
C ASP A 456 -2.97 -2.57 -15.66
N PRO A 457 -3.12 -3.83 -16.10
CA PRO A 457 -2.38 -4.95 -15.52
C PRO A 457 -0.88 -4.93 -15.86
N ASP A 458 -0.46 -4.14 -16.85
CA ASP A 458 0.94 -4.05 -17.29
C ASP A 458 1.63 -2.77 -16.75
N GLU A 459 0.98 -2.06 -15.83
CA GLU A 459 1.50 -0.82 -15.25
C GLU A 459 2.72 -1.09 -14.37
N VAL A 460 3.90 -0.62 -14.81
CA VAL A 460 5.11 -0.58 -13.99
C VAL A 460 5.12 0.73 -13.20
N ARG A 461 5.29 0.63 -11.87
CA ARG A 461 5.24 1.80 -10.98
C ARG A 461 6.64 2.22 -10.55
N GLU A 462 6.90 3.52 -10.65
CA GLU A 462 8.12 4.14 -10.13
C GLU A 462 7.80 4.83 -8.81
N TRP A 463 8.44 4.39 -7.72
CA TRP A 463 8.39 5.12 -6.46
C TRP A 463 9.78 5.59 -6.01
N PRO A 464 9.97 6.86 -5.65
CA PRO A 464 11.24 7.28 -5.06
C PRO A 464 11.25 6.90 -3.56
N GLY A 465 12.30 6.20 -3.08
CA GLY A 465 12.63 6.10 -1.65
C GLY A 465 12.35 4.79 -0.91
N LEU A 466 12.66 3.62 -1.49
CA LEU A 466 12.68 2.36 -0.72
C LEU A 466 13.76 2.37 0.36
N GLY A 467 13.49 1.73 1.51
CA GLY A 467 14.48 1.39 2.53
C GLY A 467 14.43 2.19 3.83
N GLU A 468 13.76 3.35 3.85
CA GLU A 468 13.45 4.08 5.08
C GLU A 468 12.08 3.57 5.57
N GLY A 469 12.04 2.84 6.69
CA GLY A 469 10.78 2.40 7.30
C GLY A 469 9.85 3.57 7.58
N ASP A 470 8.58 3.30 7.95
CA ASP A 470 7.55 4.32 8.23
C ASP A 470 8.06 5.40 9.19
N ASP A 471 8.65 6.49 8.69
CA ASP A 471 9.14 7.60 9.50
C ASP A 471 7.99 8.54 9.88
N TRP A 472 8.28 9.51 10.72
CA TRP A 472 7.27 10.50 11.08
C TRP A 472 6.82 11.25 9.82
N PRO A 473 5.50 11.31 9.55
CA PRO A 473 5.02 11.86 8.29
C PRO A 473 5.35 13.34 8.18
N ASP A 474 5.44 13.82 6.94
CA ASP A 474 5.59 15.24 6.61
C ASP A 474 4.65 16.09 7.50
N PRO A 475 5.10 17.26 7.99
CA PRO A 475 4.29 18.16 8.81
C PRO A 475 2.84 18.36 8.33
N GLU A 476 2.62 18.40 7.01
CA GLU A 476 1.30 18.58 6.39
C GLU A 476 0.39 17.34 6.51
N MET A 477 0.97 16.17 6.72
CA MET A 477 0.30 14.87 6.85
C MET A 477 0.13 14.40 8.29
N ARG A 478 0.68 15.14 9.27
CA ARG A 478 0.56 14.82 10.70
C ARG A 478 -0.87 15.02 11.22
N PRO A 479 -1.31 14.19 12.19
CA PRO A 479 -2.52 14.45 12.95
C PRO A 479 -2.54 15.86 13.59
N PRO A 480 -3.70 16.53 13.67
CA PRO A 480 -3.82 17.81 14.34
C PRO A 480 -3.41 17.74 15.81
N GLY A 481 -2.78 18.80 16.32
CA GLY A 481 -2.46 18.93 17.75
C GLY A 481 -1.20 18.21 18.22
N LEU A 482 -0.49 17.50 17.33
CA LEU A 482 0.88 17.04 17.64
C LEU A 482 1.84 18.24 17.60
N PRO A 483 2.69 18.42 18.62
CA PRO A 483 3.66 19.52 18.63
C PRO A 483 4.62 19.38 17.44
N GLU A 484 5.07 20.53 16.93
CA GLU A 484 6.19 20.58 15.98
C GLU A 484 7.46 20.11 16.69
N GLY A 485 7.70 18.79 16.69
CA GLY A 485 8.98 18.26 17.10
C GLY A 485 10.05 18.76 16.13
N GLY A 486 11.06 19.46 16.65
CA GLY A 486 12.26 19.79 15.89
C GLY A 486 12.92 18.51 15.37
N ASP A 487 13.43 18.59 14.15
CA ASP A 487 14.39 17.64 13.63
C ASP A 487 15.71 17.86 14.41
N ASP A 488 15.95 17.04 15.43
CA ASP A 488 17.26 16.93 16.09
C ASP A 488 17.84 15.54 15.88
#